data_AF-A0A9P5C427-F1
#
_entry.id   AF-A0A9P5C427-F1
#
_cell.length_a   1.000
_cell.length_b   1.000
_cell.length_c   1.000
_cell.angle_alpha   90.00
_cell.angle_beta   90.00
_cell.angle_gamma   90.00
#
_symmetry.space_group_name_H-M   'P 1'
#
loop_
_entity.id
_entity.type
_entity.pdbx_description
1 polymer ?
#
loop_
_entity_poly.entity_id
_entity_poly.type
_entity_poly.pdbx_seq_one_letter_code
_entity_poly.pdbx_strand_id
1 'polypeptide(L)'
;MTPRPFPFPLRVGTDLCQVKRIAQIIKTKENGNPGRPLEQFLYKILTYPERAYFRQRFGSNEAVFGNLQNVSQFLAGRFAAKEACRKACDHLENNTRGFKHIIIFPVVGAEGKQHQSQRPEGLILHDALREAEKTDAAEEAPFDVTTLDGQICEISISHDGDYANAVALVPSMKHADSLSPNARKEGH
;
A
#
# COMPACT_ATOMS: atom_id res chain seq x y z
N MET A 1 13.42 -4.73 -39.34
CA MET A 1 12.34 -3.85 -38.83
C MET A 1 12.56 -3.65 -37.34
N THR A 2 12.43 -2.43 -36.84
CA THR A 2 12.49 -2.19 -35.39
C THR A 2 11.18 -2.65 -34.74
N PRO A 3 11.24 -3.31 -33.57
CA PRO A 3 10.04 -3.70 -32.84
C PRO A 3 9.26 -2.46 -32.41
N ARG A 4 7.92 -2.53 -32.48
CA ARG A 4 7.04 -1.48 -32.00
C ARG A 4 6.93 -1.54 -30.47
N PRO A 5 6.87 -0.40 -29.77
CA PRO A 5 6.67 -0.38 -28.32
C PRO A 5 5.30 -0.95 -27.96
N PHE A 6 5.14 -1.33 -26.69
CA PHE A 6 3.86 -1.80 -26.16
C PHE A 6 2.80 -0.68 -26.28
N PRO A 7 1.55 -1.00 -26.71
CA PRO A 7 0.61 0.00 -27.21
C PRO A 7 0.03 0.94 -26.15
N PHE A 8 0.04 0.57 -24.87
CA PHE A 8 -0.44 1.42 -23.77
C PHE A 8 0.66 1.63 -22.75
N PRO A 9 0.85 2.84 -22.19
CA PRO A 9 1.86 3.10 -21.17
C PRO A 9 1.38 2.54 -19.82
N LEU A 10 1.19 1.23 -19.72
CA LEU A 10 0.77 0.51 -18.52
C LEU A 10 1.87 -0.49 -18.15
N ARG A 11 2.17 -0.59 -16.86
CA ARG A 11 3.06 -1.60 -16.30
C ARG A 11 2.31 -2.51 -15.36
N VAL A 12 2.74 -3.75 -15.33
CA VAL A 12 2.19 -4.77 -14.43
C VAL A 12 3.28 -5.14 -13.43
N GLY A 13 2.89 -5.24 -12.17
CA GLY A 13 3.71 -5.80 -11.11
C GLY A 13 2.96 -6.91 -10.41
N THR A 14 3.71 -7.91 -9.94
CA THR A 14 3.18 -9.04 -9.18
C THR A 14 4.10 -9.38 -8.03
N ASP A 15 3.53 -9.83 -6.92
CA ASP A 15 4.30 -10.29 -5.76
C ASP A 15 3.59 -11.41 -5.02
N LEU A 16 4.39 -12.35 -4.50
CA LEU A 16 3.94 -13.48 -3.69
C LEU A 16 4.62 -13.40 -2.32
N CYS A 17 3.82 -13.32 -1.27
CA CYS A 17 4.27 -13.22 0.10
C CYS A 17 3.83 -14.43 0.93
N GLN A 18 4.78 -15.11 1.56
CA GLN A 18 4.48 -16.19 2.50
C GLN A 18 3.97 -15.61 3.83
N VAL A 19 2.78 -16.02 4.27
CA VAL A 19 2.11 -15.54 5.49
C VAL A 19 2.94 -15.85 6.74
N LYS A 20 3.53 -17.05 6.80
CA LYS A 20 4.39 -17.49 7.91
C LYS A 20 5.60 -16.55 8.14
N ARG A 21 6.17 -16.01 7.07
CA ARG A 21 7.29 -15.05 7.14
C ARG A 21 6.85 -13.77 7.87
N ILE A 22 5.66 -13.26 7.55
CA ILE A 22 5.10 -12.07 8.22
C ILE A 22 4.82 -12.37 9.69
N ALA A 23 4.20 -13.51 9.99
CA ALA A 23 3.95 -13.95 11.36
C ALA A 23 5.23 -14.00 12.21
N GLN A 24 6.32 -14.51 11.64
CA GLN A 24 7.63 -14.55 12.31
C GLN A 24 8.19 -13.15 12.57
N ILE A 25 8.12 -12.25 11.59
CA ILE A 25 8.61 -10.86 11.72
C ILE A 25 7.89 -10.16 12.88
N ILE A 26 6.55 -10.20 12.90
CA ILE A 26 5.76 -9.46 13.90
C ILE A 26 5.77 -10.11 15.29
N LYS A 27 6.06 -11.42 15.39
CA LYS A 27 6.15 -12.16 16.65
C LYS A 27 7.56 -12.16 17.26
N THR A 28 8.58 -11.77 16.49
CA THR A 28 9.97 -11.77 16.98
C THR A 28 10.04 -10.95 18.26
N LYS A 29 10.64 -11.49 19.32
CA LYS A 29 10.83 -10.75 20.57
C LYS A 29 12.11 -9.93 20.45
N GLU A 30 12.00 -8.61 20.34
CA GLU A 30 13.15 -7.71 20.45
C GLU A 30 13.20 -7.20 21.90
N ASN A 31 14.24 -7.59 22.64
CA ASN A 31 14.55 -7.09 24.00
C ASN A 31 13.38 -7.14 25.01
N GLY A 32 12.54 -8.18 24.94
CA GLY A 32 11.44 -8.39 25.90
C GLY A 32 10.20 -7.53 25.70
N ASN A 33 10.11 -6.72 24.63
CA ASN A 33 8.91 -5.94 24.31
C ASN A 33 8.08 -6.64 23.21
N PRO A 34 6.98 -7.35 23.56
CA PRO A 34 6.23 -8.17 22.60
C PRO A 34 5.49 -7.38 21.51
N GLY A 35 5.46 -6.04 21.51
CA GLY A 35 4.77 -5.24 20.48
C GLY A 35 5.68 -4.49 19.51
N ARG A 36 6.96 -4.29 19.86
CA ARG A 36 7.85 -3.39 19.11
C ARG A 36 8.06 -3.81 17.64
N PRO A 37 8.31 -5.10 17.31
CA PRO A 37 8.50 -5.50 15.91
C PRO A 37 7.23 -5.41 15.06
N LEU A 38 6.06 -5.64 15.66
CA LEU A 38 4.78 -5.36 15.01
C LEU A 38 4.69 -3.87 14.64
N GLU A 39 4.90 -2.96 15.59
CA GLU A 39 4.85 -1.52 15.30
C GLU A 39 5.84 -1.13 14.22
N GLN A 40 7.11 -1.55 14.33
CA GLN A 40 8.13 -1.27 13.32
C GLN A 40 7.70 -1.76 11.93
N PHE A 41 7.11 -2.96 11.84
CA PHE A 41 6.62 -3.50 10.59
C PHE A 41 5.44 -2.69 10.04
N LEU A 42 4.47 -2.33 10.88
CA LEU A 42 3.34 -1.48 10.49
C LEU A 42 3.82 -0.11 10.00
N TYR A 43 4.73 0.54 10.73
CA TYR A 43 5.33 1.82 10.32
C TYR A 43 6.22 1.70 9.10
N LYS A 44 6.80 0.54 8.81
CA LYS A 44 7.58 0.35 7.59
C LYS A 44 6.68 0.21 6.36
N ILE A 45 5.63 -0.59 6.46
CA ILE A 45 4.81 -1.00 5.31
C ILE A 45 3.61 -0.09 5.12
N LEU A 46 2.88 0.24 6.18
CA LEU A 46 1.59 0.94 6.10
C LEU A 46 1.75 2.46 6.27
N THR A 47 0.98 3.23 5.52
CA THR A 47 0.77 4.67 5.76
C THR A 47 -0.15 4.88 6.97
N TYR A 48 -0.19 6.09 7.52
CA TYR A 48 -1.01 6.34 8.71
C TYR A 48 -2.51 6.01 8.53
N PRO A 49 -3.17 6.26 7.37
CA PRO A 49 -4.57 5.88 7.19
C PRO A 49 -4.76 4.37 7.15
N GLU A 50 -3.82 3.63 6.56
CA GLU A 50 -3.85 2.17 6.55
C GLU A 50 -3.65 1.60 7.96
N ARG A 51 -2.82 2.24 8.79
CA ARG A 51 -2.64 1.86 10.20
C ARG A 51 -3.88 2.17 11.02
N ALA A 52 -4.53 3.32 10.82
CA ALA A 52 -5.80 3.63 11.47
C ALA A 52 -6.86 2.56 11.15
N TYR A 53 -7.00 2.19 9.86
CA TYR A 53 -7.86 1.08 9.45
C TYR A 53 -7.45 -0.26 10.09
N PHE A 54 -6.15 -0.57 10.14
CA PHE A 54 -5.64 -1.77 10.80
C PHE A 54 -6.05 -1.83 12.28
N ARG A 55 -5.93 -0.71 13.00
CA ARG A 55 -6.32 -0.60 14.41
C ARG A 55 -7.81 -0.71 14.61
N GLN A 56 -8.61 -0.08 13.75
CA GLN A 56 -10.06 -0.23 13.75
C GLN A 56 -10.48 -1.69 13.54
N ARG A 57 -9.78 -2.43 12.66
CA ARG A 57 -10.10 -3.82 12.31
C ARG A 57 -9.63 -4.85 13.33
N PHE A 58 -8.43 -4.69 13.88
CA PHE A 58 -7.78 -5.72 14.72
C PHE A 58 -7.61 -5.32 16.19
N GLY A 59 -7.84 -4.05 16.53
CA GLY A 59 -7.83 -3.57 17.91
C GLY A 59 -6.43 -3.41 18.52
N SER A 60 -6.35 -3.71 19.82
CA SER A 60 -5.12 -3.60 20.62
C SER A 60 -4.09 -4.67 20.25
N ASN A 61 -2.85 -4.51 20.71
CA ASN A 61 -1.79 -5.48 20.44
C ASN A 61 -2.11 -6.88 21.00
N GLU A 62 -2.80 -6.96 22.12
CA GLU A 62 -3.26 -8.22 22.71
C GLU A 62 -4.24 -8.95 21.77
N ALA A 63 -5.21 -8.22 21.21
CA ALA A 63 -6.16 -8.75 20.24
C ALA A 63 -5.47 -9.18 18.94
N VAL A 64 -4.51 -8.38 18.46
CA VAL A 64 -3.67 -8.70 17.30
C VAL A 64 -2.92 -10.02 17.50
N PHE A 65 -2.26 -10.22 18.64
CA PHE A 65 -1.53 -11.46 18.92
C PHE A 65 -2.46 -12.65 19.20
N GLY A 66 -3.66 -12.41 19.72
CA GLY A 66 -4.71 -13.44 19.83
C GLY A 66 -5.23 -13.93 18.47
N ASN A 67 -5.12 -13.11 17.42
CA ASN A 67 -5.60 -13.42 16.07
C ASN A 67 -4.47 -13.39 15.01
N LEU A 68 -3.31 -13.95 15.38
CA LEU A 68 -2.07 -13.82 14.59
C LEU A 68 -2.21 -14.30 13.15
N GLN A 69 -2.98 -15.36 12.88
CA GLN A 69 -3.12 -15.91 11.54
C GLN A 69 -3.81 -14.93 10.58
N ASN A 70 -4.98 -14.40 10.96
CA ASN A 70 -5.73 -13.46 10.12
C ASN A 70 -4.99 -12.12 9.96
N VAL A 71 -4.32 -11.66 11.03
CA VAL A 71 -3.45 -10.48 10.99
C VAL A 71 -2.30 -10.69 10.00
N SER A 72 -1.61 -11.83 10.10
CA SER A 72 -0.47 -12.13 9.24
C SER A 72 -0.90 -12.27 7.79
N GLN A 73 -2.06 -12.87 7.53
CA GLN A 73 -2.63 -12.98 6.20
C GLN A 73 -2.97 -11.60 5.62
N PHE A 74 -3.65 -10.74 6.40
CA PHE A 74 -3.93 -9.36 6.01
C PHE A 74 -2.66 -8.57 5.68
N LEU A 75 -1.67 -8.62 6.58
CA LEU A 75 -0.40 -7.91 6.40
C LEU A 75 0.42 -8.48 5.23
N ALA A 76 0.38 -9.78 4.99
CA ALA A 76 1.01 -10.40 3.82
C ALA A 76 0.36 -9.92 2.52
N GLY A 77 -0.97 -9.81 2.47
CA GLY A 77 -1.69 -9.24 1.33
C GLY A 77 -1.32 -7.78 1.07
N ARG A 78 -1.25 -6.95 2.12
CA ARG A 78 -0.81 -5.54 1.99
C ARG A 78 0.65 -5.44 1.57
N PHE A 79 1.54 -6.27 2.10
CA PHE A 79 2.94 -6.34 1.71
C PHE A 79 3.08 -6.69 0.22
N ALA A 80 2.44 -7.78 -0.21
CA ALA A 80 2.45 -8.21 -1.60
C ALA A 80 1.89 -7.13 -2.53
N ALA A 81 0.78 -6.48 -2.16
CA ALA A 81 0.20 -5.41 -2.95
C ALA A 81 1.16 -4.22 -3.14
N LYS A 82 1.83 -3.79 -2.07
CA LYS A 82 2.79 -2.70 -2.16
C LYS A 82 4.05 -3.07 -2.94
N GLU A 83 4.54 -4.30 -2.83
CA GLU A 83 5.64 -4.79 -3.67
C GLU A 83 5.22 -4.90 -5.14
N ALA A 84 4.01 -5.36 -5.43
CA ALA A 84 3.46 -5.40 -6.79
C ALA A 84 3.40 -3.98 -7.39
N CYS A 85 2.88 -3.00 -6.64
CA CYS A 85 2.90 -1.59 -7.06
C CYS A 85 4.33 -1.09 -7.29
N ARG A 86 5.24 -1.34 -6.35
CA ARG A 86 6.65 -0.90 -6.47
C ARG A 86 7.34 -1.45 -7.72
N LYS A 87 7.08 -2.71 -8.08
CA LYS A 87 7.60 -3.33 -9.31
C LYS A 87 6.99 -2.77 -10.59
N ALA A 88 5.74 -2.28 -10.52
CA ALA A 88 5.08 -1.64 -11.64
C ALA A 88 5.46 -0.14 -11.78
N CYS A 89 5.92 0.50 -10.70
CA CYS A 89 6.26 1.93 -10.66
C CYS A 89 7.74 2.20 -10.98
N ASP A 90 8.01 2.80 -12.15
CA ASP A 90 9.37 3.13 -12.61
C ASP A 90 10.20 4.01 -11.65
N HIS A 91 9.54 4.86 -10.87
CA HIS A 91 10.18 5.85 -10.01
C HIS A 91 10.37 5.37 -8.56
N LEU A 92 9.80 4.22 -8.18
CA LEU A 92 9.86 3.70 -6.81
C LEU A 92 10.89 2.57 -6.65
N GLU A 93 11.43 2.01 -7.74
CA GLU A 93 12.35 0.87 -7.71
C GLU A 93 13.60 1.13 -6.84
N ASN A 94 14.13 2.36 -6.85
CA ASN A 94 15.34 2.75 -6.11
C ASN A 94 15.08 3.48 -4.77
N ASN A 95 13.82 3.65 -4.35
CA ASN A 95 13.48 4.45 -3.18
C ASN A 95 13.27 3.57 -1.94
N THR A 96 14.12 3.74 -0.91
CA THR A 96 14.02 3.01 0.36
C THR A 96 12.74 3.30 1.15
N ARG A 97 12.04 4.40 0.83
CA ARG A 97 10.70 4.76 1.34
C ARG A 97 9.56 4.40 0.38
N GLY A 98 9.79 3.54 -0.62
CA GLY A 98 8.82 3.23 -1.68
C GLY A 98 7.40 2.91 -1.20
N PHE A 99 7.24 2.25 -0.04
CA PHE A 99 5.92 1.95 0.52
C PHE A 99 5.13 3.16 1.02
N LYS A 100 5.79 4.27 1.32
CA LYS A 100 5.15 5.52 1.75
C LYS A 100 4.62 6.36 0.61
N HIS A 101 4.98 6.00 -0.63
CA HIS A 101 4.36 6.53 -1.84
C HIS A 101 3.13 5.72 -2.27
N ILE A 102 2.77 4.64 -1.55
CA ILE A 102 1.71 3.75 -1.96
C ILE A 102 0.69 3.67 -0.84
N ILE A 103 -0.57 3.99 -1.14
CA ILE A 103 -1.71 3.76 -0.24
C ILE A 103 -2.56 2.67 -0.87
N ILE A 104 -2.90 1.64 -0.11
CA ILE A 104 -3.92 0.67 -0.53
C ILE A 104 -5.20 0.99 0.21
N PHE A 105 -6.26 1.33 -0.52
CA PHE A 105 -7.48 1.79 0.12
C PHE A 105 -8.09 0.71 1.02
N PRO A 106 -8.65 1.13 2.17
CA PRO A 106 -9.56 0.27 2.88
C PRO A 106 -10.76 0.02 1.98
N VAL A 107 -11.12 -1.26 1.86
CA VAL A 107 -12.37 -1.69 1.26
C VAL A 107 -13.47 -1.29 2.24
N VAL A 108 -13.94 -0.04 2.17
CA VAL A 108 -15.06 0.44 2.97
C VAL A 108 -16.31 -0.03 2.23
N GLY A 109 -16.95 -1.07 2.77
CA GLY A 109 -18.22 -1.54 2.26
C GLY A 109 -19.17 -0.36 2.13
N ALA A 110 -19.45 0.06 0.89
CA ALA A 110 -20.53 0.99 0.65
C ALA A 110 -21.77 0.29 1.22
N GLU A 111 -22.44 0.95 2.16
CA GLU A 111 -23.62 0.40 2.82
C GLU A 111 -24.56 -0.23 1.77
N GLY A 112 -24.79 -1.54 1.88
CA GLY A 112 -25.82 -2.23 1.09
C GLY A 112 -25.39 -3.31 0.09
N LYS A 113 -24.12 -3.72 -0.01
CA LYS A 113 -23.74 -4.86 -0.89
C LYS A 113 -22.94 -5.94 -0.19
N GLN A 114 -23.62 -6.75 0.64
CA GLN A 114 -23.04 -7.88 1.39
C GLN A 114 -22.46 -9.03 0.53
N HIS A 115 -22.56 -8.98 -0.80
CA HIS A 115 -22.11 -10.06 -1.69
C HIS A 115 -21.18 -9.63 -2.84
N GLN A 116 -20.69 -8.39 -2.88
CA GLN A 116 -19.65 -8.00 -3.83
C GLN A 116 -18.30 -7.87 -3.12
N SER A 117 -17.32 -8.68 -3.53
CA SER A 117 -15.92 -8.43 -3.20
C SER A 117 -15.55 -7.06 -3.75
N GLN A 118 -15.49 -6.03 -2.90
CA GLN A 118 -15.01 -4.75 -3.37
C GLN A 118 -13.53 -4.90 -3.71
N ARG A 119 -13.18 -4.46 -4.92
CA ARG A 119 -11.81 -4.52 -5.41
C ARG A 119 -10.97 -3.49 -4.64
N PRO A 120 -9.84 -3.87 -4.04
CA PRO A 120 -8.94 -2.90 -3.45
C PRO A 120 -8.35 -2.04 -4.57
N GLU A 121 -8.46 -0.72 -4.43
CA GLU A 121 -7.76 0.24 -5.28
C GLU A 121 -6.49 0.73 -4.57
N GLY A 122 -5.49 1.15 -5.35
CA GLY A 122 -4.29 1.78 -4.84
C GLY A 122 -4.15 3.21 -5.33
N LEU A 123 -3.39 4.00 -4.58
CA LEU A 123 -2.94 5.34 -4.98
C LEU A 123 -1.41 5.38 -4.91
N ILE A 124 -0.79 5.72 -6.03
CA ILE A 124 0.65 5.99 -6.15
C ILE A 124 0.86 7.49 -6.03
N LEU A 125 1.39 7.93 -4.90
CA LEU A 125 1.64 9.33 -4.60
C LEU A 125 2.88 9.83 -5.31
N HIS A 126 2.84 11.09 -5.74
CA HIS A 126 4.02 11.78 -6.27
C HIS A 126 5.11 11.87 -5.18
N ASP A 127 4.72 12.37 -4.00
CA ASP A 127 5.57 12.46 -2.82
C ASP A 127 5.18 11.46 -1.73
N ALA A 128 6.16 11.02 -0.93
CA ALA A 128 5.89 10.12 0.17
C ALA A 128 4.94 10.79 1.17
N LEU A 129 3.88 10.07 1.58
CA LEU A 129 2.97 10.57 2.61
C LEU A 129 3.76 10.81 3.89
N ARG A 130 3.74 12.06 4.36
CA ARG A 130 4.37 12.45 5.62
C ARG A 130 3.60 11.77 6.76
N GLU A 131 4.34 11.35 7.78
CA GLU A 131 3.70 10.82 8.98
C GLU A 131 2.91 11.96 9.64
N ALA A 132 1.70 11.65 10.12
CA ALA A 132 0.89 12.62 10.85
C ALA A 132 1.67 13.07 12.10
N GLU A 133 1.62 14.37 12.40
CA GLU A 133 2.12 14.86 13.69
C GLU A 133 1.33 14.15 14.79
N LYS A 134 2.04 13.62 15.81
CA LYS A 134 1.44 12.96 16.97
C LYS A 134 0.63 13.97 17.77
N THR A 135 -0.57 14.24 17.31
CA THR A 135 -1.60 14.98 18.02
C THR A 135 -2.80 14.05 18.07
N ASP A 136 -3.34 13.83 19.27
CA ASP A 136 -4.44 12.89 19.48
C ASP A 136 -5.66 13.22 18.59
N ALA A 137 -5.80 14.49 18.18
CA ALA A 137 -6.83 14.96 17.26
C ALA A 137 -6.62 14.58 15.78
N ALA A 138 -5.39 14.30 15.34
CA ALA A 138 -5.09 13.98 13.94
C ALA A 138 -5.37 12.52 13.57
N GLU A 139 -5.43 11.61 14.56
CA GLU A 139 -5.72 10.19 14.30
C GLU A 139 -7.22 9.90 14.08
N GLU A 140 -8.11 10.79 14.53
CA GLU A 140 -9.57 10.64 14.39
C GLU A 140 -10.19 11.39 13.21
N ALA A 141 -9.47 12.34 12.60
CA ALA A 141 -9.99 13.08 11.45
C ALA A 141 -10.17 12.14 10.23
N PRO A 142 -11.30 12.20 9.50
CA PRO A 142 -11.49 11.43 8.28
C PRO A 142 -10.37 11.74 7.29
N PHE A 143 -9.64 10.69 6.88
CA PHE A 143 -8.61 10.83 5.87
C PHE A 143 -9.25 11.01 4.49
N ASP A 144 -9.21 12.23 3.98
CA ASP A 144 -9.71 12.54 2.64
C ASP A 144 -8.60 12.35 1.60
N VAL A 145 -8.68 11.23 0.87
CA VAL A 145 -7.71 10.92 -0.19
C VAL A 145 -7.84 11.83 -1.42
N THR A 146 -8.97 12.51 -1.61
CA THR A 146 -9.14 13.40 -2.77
C THR A 146 -8.21 14.62 -2.72
N THR A 147 -7.65 14.89 -1.54
CA THR A 147 -6.67 15.97 -1.31
C THR A 147 -5.25 15.59 -1.72
N LEU A 148 -4.97 14.31 -2.01
CA LEU A 148 -3.63 13.84 -2.30
C LEU A 148 -3.30 13.88 -3.79
N ASP A 149 -2.09 14.34 -4.10
CA ASP A 149 -1.55 14.27 -5.44
C ASP A 149 -0.93 12.89 -5.72
N GLY A 150 -1.48 12.22 -6.73
CA GLY A 150 -1.06 10.88 -7.10
C GLY A 150 -1.91 10.26 -8.21
N GLN A 151 -1.55 9.04 -8.58
CA GLN A 151 -2.17 8.28 -9.64
C GLN A 151 -2.85 7.03 -9.09
N ILE A 152 -4.14 6.87 -9.37
CA ILE A 152 -4.87 5.64 -9.04
C ILE A 152 -4.29 4.47 -9.83
N CYS A 153 -4.17 3.33 -9.15
CA CYS A 153 -3.79 2.06 -9.75
C CYS A 153 -4.75 0.94 -9.34
N GLU A 154 -4.85 -0.03 -10.24
CA GLU A 154 -5.75 -1.17 -10.08
C GLU A 154 -5.02 -2.31 -9.40
N ILE A 155 -5.61 -2.85 -8.32
CA ILE A 155 -4.98 -3.89 -7.51
C ILE A 155 -5.92 -5.09 -7.41
N SER A 156 -5.34 -6.28 -7.37
CA SER A 156 -6.03 -7.50 -6.96
C SER A 156 -5.18 -8.20 -5.91
N ILE A 157 -5.80 -8.58 -4.79
CA ILE A 157 -5.15 -9.28 -3.68
C ILE A 157 -5.92 -10.57 -3.46
N SER A 158 -5.20 -11.68 -3.40
CA SER A 158 -5.74 -13.00 -3.10
C SER A 158 -4.90 -13.67 -2.02
N HIS A 159 -5.52 -14.60 -1.31
CA HIS A 159 -4.84 -15.41 -0.32
C HIS A 159 -5.28 -16.85 -0.51
N ASP A 160 -4.33 -17.77 -0.42
CA ASP A 160 -4.61 -19.20 -0.40
C ASP A 160 -3.63 -19.88 0.56
N GLY A 161 -4.19 -20.56 1.57
CA GLY A 161 -3.45 -21.19 2.66
C GLY A 161 -2.38 -20.29 3.27
N ASP A 162 -1.12 -20.64 3.02
CA ASP A 162 0.07 -19.99 3.60
C ASP A 162 0.64 -18.84 2.75
N TYR A 163 -0.04 -18.44 1.67
CA TYR A 163 0.45 -17.42 0.74
C TYR A 163 -0.57 -16.32 0.47
N ALA A 164 -0.05 -15.11 0.27
CA ALA A 164 -0.77 -13.96 -0.25
C ALA A 164 -0.15 -13.56 -1.59
N ASN A 165 -0.97 -13.34 -2.61
CA ASN A 165 -0.54 -12.87 -3.91
C ASN A 165 -1.21 -11.54 -4.23
N ALA A 166 -0.48 -10.64 -4.87
CA ALA A 166 -1.06 -9.43 -5.43
C ALA A 166 -0.57 -9.15 -6.86
N VAL A 167 -1.45 -8.53 -7.62
CA VAL A 167 -1.16 -7.98 -8.94
C VAL A 167 -1.57 -6.51 -8.95
N ALA A 168 -0.71 -5.66 -9.50
CA ALA A 168 -0.94 -4.23 -9.67
C ALA A 168 -0.78 -3.85 -11.14
N LEU A 169 -1.72 -3.04 -11.65
CA LEU A 169 -1.64 -2.40 -12.95
C LEU A 169 -1.50 -0.89 -12.73
N VAL A 170 -0.37 -0.33 -13.15
CA VAL A 170 -0.01 1.07 -12.88
C VAL A 170 0.28 1.79 -14.20
N PRO A 171 -0.19 3.04 -14.38
CA PRO A 171 0.23 3.88 -15.50
C PRO A 171 1.71 4.21 -15.45
N SER A 172 2.38 4.17 -16.60
CA SER A 172 3.77 4.60 -16.74
C SER A 172 3.84 6.12 -16.67
N MET A 173 4.38 6.63 -15.57
CA MET A 173 4.52 8.07 -15.31
C MET A 173 5.50 8.76 -16.28
N LYS A 174 6.42 8.03 -16.93
CA LYS A 174 7.38 8.59 -17.91
C LYS A 174 6.72 9.21 -19.15
N HIS A 175 5.52 8.78 -19.50
CA HIS A 175 4.84 9.25 -20.71
C HIS A 175 4.08 10.57 -20.46
N ALA A 176 3.64 10.82 -19.23
CA ALA A 176 2.95 12.05 -18.85
C ALA A 176 3.87 13.28 -18.95
N ASP A 177 5.12 13.15 -18.46
CA ASP A 177 6.11 14.23 -18.52
C ASP A 177 6.50 14.61 -19.96
N SER A 178 6.42 13.66 -20.90
CA SER A 178 6.74 13.91 -22.32
C SER A 178 5.66 14.68 -23.08
N LEU A 179 4.44 14.76 -22.53
CA LEU A 179 3.29 15.42 -23.16
C LEU A 179 3.13 16.90 -22.72
N SER A 180 3.93 17.39 -21.76
CA SER A 180 3.91 18.81 -21.35
C SER A 180 5.29 19.49 -21.36
N PRO A 181 5.91 19.76 -22.54
CA PRO A 181 7.11 20.58 -22.60
C PRO A 181 6.85 22.10 -22.44
N ASN A 182 5.60 22.56 -22.64
CA ASN A 182 5.32 23.98 -22.90
C ASN A 182 4.86 24.81 -21.68
N ALA A 183 4.77 24.25 -20.47
CA ALA A 183 4.25 25.02 -19.31
C ALA A 183 5.34 25.71 -18.46
N ARG A 184 6.64 25.56 -18.78
CA ARG A 184 7.75 26.13 -17.97
C ARG A 184 8.49 27.32 -18.61
N LYS A 185 7.91 27.97 -19.63
CA LYS A 185 8.55 29.09 -20.33
C LYS A 185 7.70 30.37 -20.39
N GLU A 186 7.01 30.76 -19.33
CA GLU A 186 6.59 32.16 -19.17
C GLU A 186 6.75 32.58 -17.72
N GLY A 187 7.75 33.42 -17.47
CA GLY A 187 8.20 33.84 -16.14
C GLY A 187 9.51 34.61 -16.22
N HIS A 188 9.56 35.64 -17.07
CA HIS A 188 10.51 36.75 -17.02
C HIS A 188 9.73 38.05 -17.08
#